data_AF-A0A7C6S1N4-F1
#
_entry.id   AF-A0A7C6S1N4-F1
#
_cell.length_a   1.000
_cell.length_b   1.000
_cell.length_c   1.000
_cell.angle_alpha   90.00
_cell.angle_beta   90.00
_cell.angle_gamma   90.00
#
_symmetry.space_group_name_H-M   'P 1'
#
loop_
_entity.id
_entity.type
_entity.pdbx_description
1 polymer ?
#
loop_
_entity_poly.entity_id
_entity_poly.type
_entity_poly.pdbx_seq_one_letter_code
_entity_poly.pdbx_strand_id
1 'polypeptide(L)'
;MRKLAFFRKRTFSLKQEALFHLALNEFLIPKKQLRIDHESGHCYNNGKEYSVIFPLSFFRLIKGIETQKTVNYFFTGQHNKDRDWVKYFEAPNNQILFTNKGREISKTTFDYDYYKGLKQAKFAICPKGDFTWTYRFIESAMCKAIPIIDSSETHPMMEGFIWYDYKEQEKHIFKEEIVNHNYRLAVQRHSLLMDFLDSF
;
A
#
# COMPACT_ATOMS: atom_id res chain seq x y z
N MET A 1 23.38 -31.29 24.23
CA MET A 1 23.54 -29.97 23.58
C MET A 1 22.48 -29.84 22.49
N ARG A 2 21.49 -28.96 22.67
CA ARG A 2 20.48 -28.66 21.65
C ARG A 2 21.12 -27.81 20.56
N LYS A 3 21.15 -28.31 19.32
CA LYS A 3 21.56 -27.54 18.14
C LYS A 3 20.61 -26.33 18.02
N LEU A 4 21.14 -25.12 18.19
CA LEU A 4 20.42 -23.91 17.77
C LEU A 4 20.15 -24.03 16.28
N ALA A 5 18.88 -24.20 15.91
CA ALA A 5 18.45 -24.06 14.54
C ALA A 5 18.72 -22.61 14.12
N PHE A 6 19.70 -22.44 13.24
CA PHE A 6 19.93 -21.18 12.54
C PHE A 6 18.67 -20.93 11.70
N PHE A 7 17.79 -20.02 12.15
CA PHE A 7 16.64 -19.60 11.37
C PHE A 7 17.16 -18.94 10.09
N ARG A 8 17.14 -19.68 8.97
CA ARG A 8 17.33 -19.09 7.64
C ARG A 8 16.27 -17.99 7.50
N LYS A 9 16.72 -16.75 7.37
CA LYS A 9 15.86 -15.60 7.09
C LYS A 9 15.14 -15.91 5.76
N ARG A 10 13.84 -16.18 5.81
CA ARG A 10 13.05 -16.50 4.61
C ARG A 10 13.11 -15.28 3.69
N THR A 11 13.63 -15.47 2.49
CA THR A 11 13.61 -14.45 1.43
C THR A 11 12.31 -14.62 0.65
N PHE A 12 11.61 -13.51 0.45
CA PHE A 12 10.40 -13.47 -0.38
C PHE A 12 10.75 -12.83 -1.72
N SER A 13 10.29 -13.44 -2.81
CA SER A 13 10.44 -12.86 -4.15
C SER A 13 9.48 -11.69 -4.37
N LEU A 14 8.30 -11.73 -3.74
CA LEU A 14 7.23 -10.75 -3.92
C LEU A 14 6.87 -10.02 -2.64
N LYS A 15 6.57 -8.72 -2.76
CA LYS A 15 6.09 -7.90 -1.62
C LYS A 15 4.74 -8.38 -1.11
N GLN A 16 3.82 -8.74 -1.99
CA GLN A 16 2.50 -9.29 -1.65
C GLN A 16 2.62 -10.55 -0.80
N GLU A 17 3.49 -11.50 -1.20
CA GLU A 17 3.74 -12.70 -0.39
C GLU A 17 4.29 -12.33 0.98
N ALA A 18 5.31 -11.46 1.04
CA ALA A 18 5.93 -11.04 2.28
C ALA A 18 4.92 -10.42 3.26
N LEU A 19 4.10 -9.48 2.78
CA LEU A 19 3.10 -8.80 3.60
C LEU A 19 2.01 -9.76 4.09
N PHE A 20 1.52 -10.65 3.22
CA PHE A 20 0.52 -11.63 3.61
C PHE A 20 1.05 -12.63 4.64
N HIS A 21 2.29 -13.08 4.49
CA HIS A 21 2.96 -13.92 5.48
C HIS A 21 3.08 -13.25 6.86
N LEU A 22 3.44 -11.96 6.88
CA LEU A 22 3.51 -11.18 8.12
C LEU A 22 2.13 -11.04 8.75
N ALA A 23 1.10 -10.71 7.98
CA ALA A 23 -0.26 -10.60 8.49
C ALA A 23 -0.77 -11.92 9.10
N LEU A 24 -0.61 -13.05 8.40
CA LEU A 24 -1.00 -14.36 8.93
C LEU A 24 -0.24 -14.70 10.23
N ASN A 25 1.04 -14.32 10.34
CA ASN A 25 1.81 -14.51 11.58
C ASN A 25 1.26 -13.68 12.75
N GLU A 26 0.90 -12.42 12.51
CA GLU A 26 0.39 -11.52 13.56
C GLU A 26 -0.90 -12.04 14.22
N PHE A 27 -1.74 -12.71 13.43
CA PHE A 27 -2.99 -13.28 13.89
C PHE A 27 -2.90 -14.78 14.23
N LEU A 28 -1.69 -15.35 14.22
CA LEU A 28 -1.45 -16.78 14.46
C LEU A 28 -2.27 -17.71 13.55
N ILE A 29 -2.61 -17.25 12.35
CA ILE A 29 -3.39 -18.02 11.37
C ILE A 29 -2.47 -19.07 10.72
N PRO A 30 -2.82 -20.37 10.77
CA PRO A 30 -2.04 -21.41 10.11
C PRO A 30 -1.98 -21.20 8.60
N LYS A 31 -0.78 -21.41 8.03
CA LYS A 31 -0.54 -21.29 6.59
C LYS A 31 -0.76 -22.67 5.96
N LYS A 32 -1.84 -22.83 5.22
CA LYS A 32 -2.20 -24.08 4.55
C LYS A 32 -2.51 -23.78 3.09
N GLN A 33 -1.88 -24.51 2.16
CA GLN A 33 -2.10 -24.33 0.71
C GLN A 33 -2.00 -22.86 0.28
N LEU A 34 -1.00 -22.15 0.80
CA LEU A 34 -0.83 -20.72 0.55
C LEU A 34 -0.48 -20.51 -0.93
N ARG A 35 -1.23 -19.64 -1.60
CA ARG A 35 -1.03 -19.27 -3.00
C ARG A 35 -1.11 -17.76 -3.16
N ILE A 36 -0.26 -17.20 -4.00
CA ILE A 36 -0.25 -15.79 -4.36
C ILE A 36 -0.52 -15.69 -5.85
N ASP A 37 -1.55 -14.95 -6.22
CA ASP A 37 -1.78 -14.49 -7.58
C ASP A 37 -1.37 -13.02 -7.64
N HIS A 38 -0.17 -12.79 -8.16
CA HIS A 38 0.41 -11.45 -8.22
C HIS A 38 -0.15 -10.61 -9.37
N GLU A 39 -0.66 -11.24 -10.41
CA GLU A 39 -1.21 -10.51 -11.55
C GLU A 39 -2.55 -9.87 -11.17
N SER A 40 -3.43 -10.64 -10.54
CA SER A 40 -4.75 -10.15 -10.12
C SER A 40 -4.76 -9.50 -8.72
N GLY A 41 -3.66 -9.58 -7.97
CA GLY A 41 -3.56 -8.99 -6.63
C GLY A 41 -4.31 -9.76 -5.54
N HIS A 42 -4.47 -11.08 -5.72
CA HIS A 42 -5.16 -11.95 -4.77
C HIS A 42 -4.21 -12.88 -4.01
N CYS A 43 -4.53 -13.10 -2.75
CA CYS A 43 -3.85 -14.01 -1.84
C CYS A 43 -4.82 -15.12 -1.44
N TYR A 44 -4.33 -16.34 -1.25
CA TYR A 44 -5.16 -17.47 -0.85
C TYR A 44 -4.51 -18.21 0.32
N ASN A 45 -5.32 -18.56 1.32
CA ASN A 45 -4.90 -19.41 2.42
C ASN A 45 -6.05 -20.34 2.81
N ASN A 46 -5.80 -21.65 2.77
CA ASN A 46 -6.77 -22.70 3.10
C ASN A 46 -8.09 -22.59 2.32
N GLY A 47 -8.00 -22.31 1.01
CA GLY A 47 -9.16 -22.15 0.12
C GLY A 47 -9.89 -20.80 0.25
N LYS A 48 -9.59 -19.98 1.25
CA LYS A 48 -10.12 -18.62 1.37
C LYS A 48 -9.29 -17.63 0.55
N GLU A 49 -9.98 -16.78 -0.18
CA GLU A 49 -9.42 -15.69 -0.97
C GLU A 49 -9.36 -14.39 -0.16
N TYR A 50 -8.30 -13.63 -0.39
CA TYR A 50 -8.01 -12.33 0.20
C TYR A 50 -7.48 -11.40 -0.89
N SER A 51 -7.65 -10.09 -0.73
CA SER A 51 -6.94 -9.13 -1.58
C SER A 51 -5.46 -9.01 -1.17
N VAL A 52 -4.78 -7.96 -1.62
CA VAL A 52 -3.46 -7.60 -1.09
C VAL A 52 -3.61 -7.23 0.37
N ILE A 53 -3.07 -8.06 1.27
CA ILE A 53 -3.16 -7.86 2.72
C ILE A 53 -1.87 -7.23 3.25
N PHE A 54 -2.03 -6.19 4.06
CA PHE A 54 -0.97 -5.58 4.85
C PHE A 54 -1.04 -6.07 6.31
N PRO A 55 0.11 -6.23 6.99
CA PRO A 55 0.12 -6.53 8.42
C PRO A 55 -0.50 -5.40 9.23
N LEU A 56 -1.22 -5.74 10.30
CA LEU A 56 -1.86 -4.76 11.19
C LEU A 56 -0.82 -3.88 11.89
N SER A 57 0.40 -4.39 12.13
CA SER A 57 1.51 -3.57 12.63
C SER A 57 1.82 -2.37 11.75
N PHE A 58 1.70 -2.47 10.42
CA PHE A 58 1.93 -1.33 9.52
C PHE A 58 0.88 -0.25 9.73
N PHE A 59 -0.41 -0.60 9.86
CA PHE A 59 -1.46 0.36 10.19
C PHE A 59 -1.19 1.07 11.53
N ARG A 60 -0.73 0.33 12.55
CA ARG A 60 -0.39 0.87 13.87
C ARG A 60 0.80 1.83 13.80
N LEU A 61 1.87 1.42 13.11
CA LEU A 61 3.06 2.25 12.91
C LEU A 61 2.72 3.53 12.17
N ILE A 62 1.99 3.45 11.06
CA ILE A 62 1.52 4.62 10.30
C ILE A 62 0.67 5.52 11.19
N LYS A 63 -0.26 4.96 11.97
CA LYS A 63 -1.09 5.75 12.90
C LYS A 63 -0.23 6.54 13.88
N GLY A 64 0.85 5.95 14.40
CA GLY A 64 1.79 6.58 15.33
C GLY A 64 2.72 7.66 14.74
N ILE A 65 2.78 7.82 13.42
CA ILE A 65 3.57 8.91 12.81
C ILE A 65 2.86 10.25 13.03
N GLU A 66 3.36 11.11 13.93
CA GLU A 66 2.79 12.43 14.14
C GLU A 66 3.24 13.42 13.06
N THR A 67 2.30 13.96 12.29
CA THR A 67 2.60 14.92 11.22
C THR A 67 1.35 15.67 10.74
N GLN A 68 1.55 16.70 9.92
CA GLN A 68 0.50 17.51 9.30
C GLN A 68 0.56 17.40 7.77
N LYS A 69 -0.55 17.74 7.10
CA LYS A 69 -0.65 17.73 5.63
C LYS A 69 0.05 18.95 5.02
N THR A 70 1.37 18.89 4.90
CA THR A 70 2.22 19.99 4.38
C THR A 70 2.62 19.82 2.91
N VAL A 71 2.48 18.62 2.35
CA VAL A 71 2.81 18.32 0.94
C VAL A 71 1.51 18.21 0.15
N ASN A 72 1.43 18.83 -1.03
CA ASN A 72 0.24 18.69 -1.86
C ASN A 72 0.22 17.33 -2.56
N TYR A 73 1.22 17.02 -3.39
CA TYR A 73 1.33 15.74 -4.11
C TYR A 73 2.62 15.01 -3.75
N PHE A 74 2.51 13.71 -3.50
CA PHE A 74 3.66 12.86 -3.16
C PHE A 74 3.80 11.67 -4.11
N PHE A 75 5.02 11.46 -4.60
CA PHE A 75 5.43 10.26 -5.30
C PHE A 75 6.84 9.87 -4.89
N THR A 76 7.05 8.58 -4.68
CA THR A 76 8.39 8.00 -4.75
C THR A 76 8.38 6.62 -5.39
N GLY A 77 9.33 6.39 -6.28
CA GLY A 77 9.47 5.13 -6.99
C GLY A 77 10.27 5.27 -8.28
N GLN A 78 10.38 4.19 -9.03
CA GLN A 78 11.13 4.20 -10.27
C GLN A 78 10.45 5.00 -11.37
N HIS A 79 11.28 5.71 -12.13
CA HIS A 79 10.89 6.30 -13.39
C HIS A 79 10.83 5.24 -14.50
N ASN A 80 9.76 5.25 -15.28
CA ASN A 80 9.62 4.54 -16.56
C ASN A 80 8.68 5.35 -17.48
N LYS A 81 8.63 5.01 -18.77
CA LYS A 81 7.82 5.74 -19.77
C LYS A 81 6.32 5.73 -19.43
N ASP A 82 5.82 4.62 -18.89
CA ASP A 82 4.41 4.48 -18.48
C ASP A 82 4.02 5.41 -17.32
N ARG A 83 5.00 6.08 -16.70
CA ARG A 83 4.83 6.98 -15.55
C ARG A 83 5.27 8.41 -15.87
N ASP A 84 5.45 8.77 -17.15
CA ASP A 84 5.90 10.11 -17.51
C ASP A 84 4.97 11.22 -16.99
N TRP A 85 3.66 10.94 -16.92
CA TRP A 85 2.66 11.87 -16.40
C TRP A 85 2.89 12.27 -14.93
N VAL A 86 3.64 11.48 -14.15
CA VAL A 86 3.99 11.83 -12.77
C VAL A 86 4.81 13.13 -12.71
N LYS A 87 5.59 13.43 -13.76
CA LYS A 87 6.38 14.67 -13.86
C LYS A 87 5.51 15.92 -13.90
N TYR A 88 4.24 15.81 -14.31
CA TYR A 88 3.30 16.94 -14.28
C TYR A 88 3.06 17.49 -12.87
N PHE A 89 3.38 16.70 -11.84
CA PHE A 89 3.27 17.12 -10.45
C PHE A 89 4.59 17.66 -9.88
N GLU A 90 5.63 17.89 -10.68
CA GLU A 90 6.85 18.54 -10.20
C GLU A 90 6.60 20.03 -9.92
N ALA A 91 6.55 20.40 -8.64
CA ALA A 91 6.39 21.78 -8.19
C ALA A 91 6.97 21.94 -6.76
N PRO A 92 7.30 23.17 -6.31
CA PRO A 92 7.96 23.39 -5.01
C PRO A 92 7.22 22.85 -3.78
N ASN A 93 5.88 22.81 -3.82
CA ASN A 93 5.04 22.31 -2.71
C ASN A 93 4.67 20.83 -2.84
N ASN A 94 5.29 20.13 -3.79
CA ASN A 94 5.10 18.71 -4.06
C ASN A 94 6.40 17.96 -3.76
N GLN A 95 6.29 16.67 -3.51
CA GLN A 95 7.44 15.80 -3.30
C GLN A 95 7.38 14.66 -4.31
N ILE A 96 8.00 14.88 -5.48
CA ILE A 96 8.11 13.90 -6.55
C ILE A 96 9.56 13.43 -6.61
N LEU A 97 9.81 12.17 -6.27
CA LEU A 97 11.16 11.60 -6.21
C LEU A 97 11.25 10.31 -7.02
N PHE A 98 12.03 10.34 -8.10
CA PHE A 98 12.36 9.14 -8.85
C PHE A 98 13.56 8.41 -8.21
N THR A 99 13.36 7.18 -7.72
CA THR A 99 14.38 6.41 -6.98
C THR A 99 14.16 4.89 -7.05
N ASN A 100 15.23 4.13 -6.84
CA ASN A 100 15.24 2.67 -6.73
C ASN A 100 15.11 2.15 -5.29
N LYS A 101 15.11 3.02 -4.27
CA LYS A 101 15.12 2.64 -2.84
C LYS A 101 14.09 1.55 -2.49
N GLY A 102 12.87 1.64 -3.03
CA GLY A 102 11.81 0.65 -2.79
C GLY A 102 12.08 -0.76 -3.35
N ARG A 103 13.03 -0.91 -4.27
CA ARG A 103 13.50 -2.20 -4.77
C ARG A 103 14.61 -2.78 -3.91
N GLU A 104 15.40 -1.93 -3.26
CA GLU A 104 16.54 -2.30 -2.42
C GLU A 104 16.12 -2.68 -0.99
N ILE A 105 15.06 -2.07 -0.47
CA ILE A 105 14.52 -2.42 0.86
C ILE A 105 13.92 -3.83 0.86
N SER A 106 14.21 -4.58 1.94
CA SER A 106 13.58 -5.88 2.20
C SER A 106 12.07 -5.78 2.16
N LYS A 107 11.41 -6.72 1.49
CA LYS A 107 9.95 -6.72 1.29
C LYS A 107 9.12 -6.81 2.58
N THR A 108 9.77 -7.20 3.68
CA THR A 108 9.18 -7.26 5.03
C THR A 108 9.44 -6.02 5.88
N THR A 109 10.27 -5.08 5.42
CA THR A 109 10.67 -3.90 6.21
C THR A 109 9.66 -2.77 6.07
N PHE A 110 9.35 -2.13 7.19
CA PHE A 110 8.60 -0.88 7.22
C PHE A 110 9.52 0.30 6.86
N ASP A 111 9.26 0.98 5.73
CA ASP A 111 10.00 2.19 5.34
C ASP A 111 9.39 3.43 5.99
N TYR A 112 9.93 3.82 7.14
CA TYR A 112 9.42 4.94 7.92
C TYR A 112 9.39 6.25 7.12
N ASP A 113 10.45 6.57 6.38
CA ASP A 113 10.54 7.82 5.63
C ASP A 113 9.50 7.88 4.50
N TYR A 114 9.29 6.75 3.82
CA TYR A 114 8.25 6.62 2.80
C TYR A 114 6.86 6.88 3.38
N TYR A 115 6.51 6.21 4.47
CA TYR A 115 5.20 6.36 5.09
C TYR A 115 5.02 7.74 5.74
N LYS A 116 6.08 8.34 6.27
CA LYS A 116 6.06 9.73 6.77
C LYS A 116 5.77 10.71 5.64
N GLY A 117 6.44 10.57 4.49
CA GLY A 117 6.18 11.40 3.30
C GLY A 117 4.75 11.26 2.77
N LEU A 118 4.24 10.03 2.64
CA LEU A 118 2.83 9.80 2.30
C LEU A 118 1.86 10.43 3.31
N LYS A 119 2.16 10.34 4.61
CA LYS A 119 1.29 10.89 5.66
C LYS A 119 1.29 12.43 5.64
N GLN A 120 2.39 13.07 5.23
CA GLN A 120 2.47 14.52 5.00
C GLN A 120 1.73 14.97 3.74
N ALA A 121 1.42 14.07 2.81
CA ALA A 121 0.81 14.39 1.53
C ALA A 121 -0.73 14.46 1.60
N LYS A 122 -1.32 15.47 0.96
CA LYS A 122 -2.77 15.50 0.69
C LYS A 122 -3.15 14.44 -0.33
N PHE A 123 -2.37 14.34 -1.39
CA PHE A 123 -2.60 13.45 -2.52
C PHE A 123 -1.37 12.56 -2.76
N ALA A 124 -1.60 11.29 -3.06
CA ALA A 124 -0.55 10.34 -3.41
C ALA A 124 -0.67 9.97 -4.89
N ILE A 125 0.40 10.16 -5.65
CA ILE A 125 0.43 9.81 -7.07
C ILE A 125 0.66 8.31 -7.20
N CYS A 126 -0.30 7.59 -7.76
CA CYS A 126 -0.39 6.13 -7.75
C CYS A 126 -0.45 5.56 -9.18
N PRO A 127 0.57 5.78 -10.03
CA PRO A 127 0.57 5.17 -11.36
C PRO A 127 0.65 3.66 -11.26
N LYS A 128 0.22 2.97 -12.33
CA LYS A 128 0.32 1.51 -12.39
C LYS A 128 1.76 1.01 -12.14
N GLY A 129 1.79 -0.17 -11.54
CA GLY A 129 3.01 -0.94 -11.32
C GLY A 129 3.42 -1.69 -12.59
N ASP A 130 3.95 -2.88 -12.38
CA ASP A 130 4.05 -3.89 -13.45
C ASP A 130 2.65 -4.46 -13.79
N PHE A 131 1.70 -4.30 -12.86
CA PHE A 131 0.27 -4.58 -13.03
C PHE A 131 -0.54 -3.29 -12.78
N THR A 132 -1.80 -3.28 -13.19
CA THR A 132 -2.73 -2.15 -13.03
C THR A 132 -2.89 -1.74 -11.57
N TRP A 133 -2.89 -2.71 -10.66
CA TRP A 133 -2.91 -2.44 -9.22
C TRP A 133 -1.52 -2.09 -8.68
N THR A 134 -1.48 -1.26 -7.64
CA THR A 134 -0.23 -0.88 -6.97
C THR A 134 -0.40 -0.84 -5.46
N TYR A 135 0.60 -1.31 -4.71
CA TYR A 135 0.62 -1.18 -3.25
C TYR A 135 0.40 0.26 -2.81
N ARG A 136 0.93 1.23 -3.58
CA ARG A 136 0.86 2.66 -3.26
C ARG A 136 -0.58 3.17 -3.15
N PHE A 137 -1.49 2.60 -3.92
CA PHE A 137 -2.91 2.97 -3.87
C PHE A 137 -3.47 2.69 -2.48
N ILE A 138 -3.25 1.47 -1.95
CA ILE A 138 -3.68 1.09 -0.60
C ILE A 138 -2.86 1.81 0.48
N GLU A 139 -1.54 1.91 0.32
CA GLU A 139 -0.67 2.61 1.25
C GLU A 139 -1.06 4.09 1.40
N SER A 140 -1.56 4.74 0.34
CA SER A 140 -2.08 6.10 0.41
C SER A 140 -3.32 6.20 1.30
N ALA A 141 -4.27 5.27 1.15
CA ALA A 141 -5.44 5.18 2.00
C ALA A 141 -5.07 4.92 3.47
N MET A 142 -4.09 4.04 3.72
CA MET A 142 -3.52 3.81 5.06
C MET A 142 -2.94 5.09 5.68
N CYS A 143 -2.35 5.97 4.86
CA CYS A 143 -1.74 7.24 5.27
C CYS A 143 -2.71 8.44 5.25
N LYS A 144 -4.00 8.21 4.98
CA LYS A 144 -5.00 9.27 4.81
C LYS A 144 -4.57 10.30 3.75
N ALA A 145 -4.00 9.83 2.65
CA ALA A 145 -3.80 10.61 1.42
C ALA A 145 -4.81 10.13 0.37
N ILE A 146 -5.29 11.03 -0.49
CA ILE A 146 -6.23 10.68 -1.55
C ILE A 146 -5.41 10.17 -2.76
N PRO A 147 -5.67 8.96 -3.29
CA PRO A 147 -4.96 8.45 -4.46
C PRO A 147 -5.26 9.28 -5.71
N ILE A 148 -4.24 9.50 -6.53
CA ILE A 148 -4.33 10.05 -7.89
C ILE A 148 -3.88 8.96 -8.87
N ILE A 149 -4.69 8.62 -9.85
CA ILE A 149 -4.39 7.58 -10.85
C ILE A 149 -4.68 8.06 -12.26
N ASP A 150 -4.31 7.28 -13.28
CA ASP A 150 -4.91 7.36 -14.61
C ASP A 150 -6.24 6.59 -14.60
N SER A 151 -7.35 7.25 -14.94
CA SER A 151 -8.67 6.60 -14.95
C SER A 151 -8.80 5.48 -15.99
N SER A 152 -7.89 5.39 -16.96
CA SER A 152 -7.78 4.23 -17.86
C SER A 152 -7.10 3.00 -17.21
N GLU A 153 -6.55 3.16 -16.01
CA GLU A 153 -5.79 2.14 -15.26
C GLU A 153 -6.51 1.72 -13.96
N THR A 154 -7.84 1.58 -14.00
CA THR A 154 -8.62 1.11 -12.86
C THR A 154 -8.49 -0.39 -12.66
N HIS A 155 -8.58 -0.84 -11.40
CA HIS A 155 -8.56 -2.26 -11.01
C HIS A 155 -9.70 -2.55 -10.02
N PRO A 156 -10.30 -3.76 -10.00
CA PRO A 156 -11.37 -4.12 -9.04
C PRO A 156 -11.02 -3.85 -7.57
N MET A 157 -9.75 -3.99 -7.19
CA MET A 157 -9.23 -3.63 -5.85
C MET A 157 -9.55 -2.18 -5.43
N MET A 158 -9.74 -1.28 -6.39
CA MET A 158 -10.02 0.15 -6.16
C MET A 158 -11.52 0.43 -5.97
N GLU A 159 -12.40 -0.56 -6.17
CA GLU A 159 -13.84 -0.38 -6.11
C GLU A 159 -14.28 0.21 -4.76
N GLY A 160 -15.09 1.26 -4.79
CA GLY A 160 -15.59 1.94 -3.59
C GLY A 160 -14.59 2.89 -2.91
N PHE A 161 -13.29 2.84 -3.24
CA PHE A 161 -12.36 3.90 -2.86
C PHE A 161 -12.65 5.16 -3.68
N ILE A 162 -12.42 6.32 -3.07
CA ILE A 162 -12.52 7.61 -3.75
C ILE A 162 -11.11 8.07 -4.13
N TRP A 163 -10.89 8.35 -5.39
CA TRP A 163 -9.62 8.78 -5.97
C TRP A 163 -9.89 9.87 -7.03
N TYR A 164 -8.85 10.56 -7.47
CA TYR A 164 -8.95 11.52 -8.57
C TYR A 164 -8.13 11.09 -9.79
N ASP A 165 -8.58 11.49 -10.97
CA ASP A 165 -7.84 11.31 -12.22
C ASP A 165 -6.76 12.40 -12.34
N TYR A 166 -5.51 12.01 -12.63
CA TYR A 166 -4.43 12.97 -12.84
C TYR A 166 -4.69 14.02 -13.92
N LYS A 167 -5.61 13.75 -14.86
CA LYS A 167 -6.00 14.68 -15.92
C LYS A 167 -6.85 15.85 -15.44
N GLU A 168 -7.38 15.80 -14.21
CA GLU A 168 -8.33 16.78 -13.66
C GLU A 168 -7.78 17.54 -12.45
N GLN A 169 -6.51 17.96 -12.53
CA GLN A 169 -5.78 18.52 -11.38
C GLN A 169 -6.47 19.71 -10.72
N GLU A 170 -7.15 20.55 -11.50
CA GLU A 170 -7.91 21.72 -11.03
C GLU A 170 -9.11 21.35 -10.16
N LYS A 171 -9.55 20.09 -10.18
CA LYS A 171 -10.68 19.56 -9.41
C LYS A 171 -10.25 18.81 -8.14
N HIS A 172 -8.95 18.62 -7.92
CA HIS A 172 -8.45 17.88 -6.76
C HIS A 172 -8.68 18.67 -5.48
N ILE A 173 -9.62 18.21 -4.65
CA ILE A 173 -9.96 18.85 -3.37
C ILE A 173 -9.66 17.86 -2.24
N PHE A 174 -8.81 18.27 -1.30
CA PHE A 174 -8.55 17.45 -0.13
C PHE A 174 -9.71 17.56 0.86
N LYS A 175 -10.33 16.43 1.19
CA LYS A 175 -11.40 16.37 2.18
C LYS A 175 -11.17 15.26 3.21
N GLU A 176 -11.39 15.58 4.47
CA GLU A 176 -11.23 14.62 5.57
C GLU A 176 -12.20 13.44 5.46
N GLU A 177 -13.41 13.68 4.96
CA GLU A 177 -14.42 12.64 4.74
C GLU A 177 -13.92 11.54 3.79
N ILE A 178 -13.24 11.94 2.70
CA ILE A 178 -12.69 11.03 1.69
C ILE A 178 -11.58 10.17 2.30
N VAL A 179 -10.62 10.79 3.00
CA VAL A 179 -9.49 10.04 3.54
C VAL A 179 -9.92 9.12 4.69
N ASN A 180 -10.92 9.52 5.48
CA ASN A 180 -11.48 8.66 6.53
C ASN A 180 -12.27 7.49 5.93
N HIS A 181 -13.02 7.72 4.84
CA HIS A 181 -13.69 6.67 4.07
C HIS A 181 -12.70 5.65 3.50
N ASN A 182 -11.69 6.13 2.76
CA ASN A 182 -10.65 5.28 2.16
C ASN A 182 -9.88 4.51 3.23
N TYR A 183 -9.54 5.14 4.36
CA TYR A 183 -8.86 4.46 5.47
C TYR A 183 -9.69 3.30 6.03
N ARG A 184 -11.00 3.49 6.24
CA ARG A 184 -11.89 2.40 6.71
C ARG A 184 -11.92 1.24 5.73
N LEU A 185 -12.05 1.52 4.43
CA LEU A 185 -12.00 0.48 3.40
C LEU A 185 -10.66 -0.27 3.38
N ALA A 186 -9.54 0.46 3.53
CA ALA A 186 -8.21 -0.15 3.62
C ALA A 186 -8.09 -1.10 4.83
N VAL A 187 -8.56 -0.69 6.01
CA VAL A 187 -8.57 -1.57 7.19
C VAL A 187 -9.46 -2.79 6.96
N GLN A 188 -10.68 -2.58 6.43
CA GLN A 188 -11.66 -3.64 6.26
C GLN A 188 -11.23 -4.70 5.23
N ARG A 189 -10.61 -4.28 4.11
CA ARG A 189 -10.35 -5.15 2.95
C ARG A 189 -8.89 -5.55 2.78
N HIS A 190 -7.97 -4.79 3.38
CA HIS A 190 -6.52 -4.96 3.21
C HIS A 190 -5.79 -5.20 4.54
N SER A 191 -6.52 -5.65 5.56
CA SER A 191 -5.97 -6.22 6.80
C SER A 191 -6.77 -7.47 7.16
N LEU A 192 -6.27 -8.29 8.09
CA LEU A 192 -6.99 -9.46 8.61
C LEU A 192 -7.81 -9.14 9.88
N LEU A 193 -8.00 -7.85 10.20
CA LEU A 193 -8.65 -7.46 11.46
C LEU A 193 -10.09 -7.96 11.55
N MET A 194 -10.88 -7.80 10.48
CA MET A 194 -12.28 -8.25 10.48
C MET A 194 -12.37 -9.78 10.53
N ASP A 195 -11.55 -10.49 9.75
CA ASP A 195 -11.49 -11.95 9.77
C ASP A 195 -11.17 -12.52 11.15
N PHE A 196 -10.29 -11.83 11.89
CA PHE A 196 -9.96 -12.20 13.26
C PHE A 196 -11.11 -11.94 14.22
N LEU A 197 -11.81 -10.81 14.10
CA LEU A 197 -12.95 -10.49 14.95
C LEU A 197 -14.14 -11.44 14.73
N ASP A 198 -14.37 -11.90 13.49
CA ASP A 198 -15.44 -12.86 13.16
C ASP A 198 -15.13 -14.31 13.60
N SER A 199 -13.91 -14.57 14.06
CA SER A 199 -13.48 -15.91 14.52
C SER A 199 -13.76 -16.17 16.01
N PHE A 200 -14.39 -15.21 16.72
CA PHE A 200 -14.80 -15.28 18.13
C PHE A 200 -16.27 -14.91 18.31
#